data_AF-A0A3C0TPF0-F1
#
_entry.id   AF-A0A3C0TPF0-F1
#
_cell.length_a   1.000
_cell.length_b   1.000
_cell.length_c   1.000
_cell.angle_alpha   90.00
_cell.angle_beta   90.00
_cell.angle_gamma   90.00
#
_symmetry.space_group_name_H-M   'P 1'
#
loop_
_entity.id
_entity.type
_entity.pdbx_description
1 polymer ?
#
loop_
_entity_poly.entity_id
_entity_poly.type
_entity_poly.pdbx_seq_one_letter_code
_entity_poly.pdbx_strand_id
1 'polypeptide(L)' 'MTQYRITCPDCGGAIVTAFPEAMVWELCPVCRRHIWDRYDVWLADVHHTSESRTALGRQGSANN' A
#
# COMPACT_ATOMS: atom_id res chain seq x y z
N MET A 1 -10.14 -3.33 5.88
CA MET A 1 -9.67 -4.34 4.90
C MET A 1 -8.15 -4.26 4.83
N THR A 2 -7.43 -5.37 4.79
CA THR A 2 -5.96 -5.35 4.68
C THR A 2 -5.55 -4.93 3.26
N GLN A 3 -4.67 -3.95 3.17
CA GLN A 3 -4.08 -3.49 1.92
C GLN A 3 -2.56 -3.70 1.99
N TYR A 4 -1.95 -4.12 0.89
CA TYR A 4 -0.52 -4.38 0.80
C TYR A 4 0.09 -3.37 -0.14
N ARG A 5 1.14 -2.68 0.31
CA ARG A 5 1.91 -1.73 -0.50
C ARG A 5 3.22 -2.36 -0.92
N ILE A 6 3.34 -2.61 -2.22
CA ILE A 6 4.55 -3.17 -2.84
C ILE A 6 5.28 -2.04 -3.56
N THR A 7 6.59 -1.86 -3.30
CA THR A 7 7.41 -0.79 -3.90
C THR A 7 8.42 -1.38 -4.87
N CYS A 8 8.49 -0.82 -6.08
CA CYS A 8 9.35 -1.34 -7.14
C CYS A 8 10.79 -0.89 -6.90
N PRO A 9 11.77 -1.82 -6.89
CA PRO A 9 13.16 -1.47 -6.64
C PRO A 9 13.79 -0.67 -7.81
N ASP A 10 13.35 -0.91 -9.04
CA ASP A 10 13.89 -0.24 -10.24
C ASP A 10 13.44 1.22 -10.39
N CYS A 11 12.17 1.51 -10.11
CA CYS A 11 11.58 2.83 -10.39
C CYS A 11 11.03 3.56 -9.17
N GLY A 12 10.99 2.90 -8.00
CA GLY A 12 10.39 3.45 -6.78
C GLY A 12 8.86 3.55 -6.82
N GLY A 13 8.21 3.08 -7.88
CA GLY A 13 6.75 3.07 -8.00
C GLY A 13 6.12 2.13 -6.97
N ALA A 14 5.13 2.62 -6.22
CA ALA A 14 4.43 1.82 -5.22
C ALA A 14 3.00 1.51 -5.66
N ILE A 15 2.55 0.27 -5.43
CA ILE A 15 1.22 -0.21 -5.78
C ILE A 15 0.55 -0.71 -4.51
N VAL A 16 -0.72 -0.33 -4.34
CA VAL A 16 -1.54 -0.79 -3.22
C VAL A 16 -2.56 -1.79 -3.75
N THR A 17 -2.52 -3.02 -3.25
CA THR A 17 -3.43 -4.10 -3.65
C THR A 17 -3.94 -4.87 -2.43
N ALA A 18 -5.16 -5.39 -2.52
CA ALA A 18 -5.69 -6.32 -1.51
C ALA A 18 -5.16 -7.75 -1.70
N PHE A 19 -4.70 -8.09 -2.90
CA PHE A 19 -4.26 -9.43 -3.29
C PHE A 19 -2.84 -9.34 -3.89
N PRO A 20 -1.79 -9.32 -3.06
CA PRO A 20 -0.43 -9.16 -3.54
C PRO A 20 0.08 -10.40 -4.28
N GLU A 21 -0.43 -11.60 -3.97
CA GLU A 21 -0.10 -12.84 -4.68
C GLU A 21 -0.50 -12.82 -6.16
N ALA A 22 -1.55 -12.06 -6.53
CA ALA A 22 -1.98 -11.92 -7.91
C ALA A 22 -1.00 -11.09 -8.76
N MET A 23 -0.07 -10.38 -8.12
CA MET A 23 0.95 -9.58 -8.81
C MET A 23 2.26 -10.34 -9.02
N VAL A 24 2.40 -11.54 -8.46
CA VAL A 24 3.60 -12.38 -8.68
C VAL A 24 3.67 -12.76 -10.15
N TRP A 25 4.87 -12.62 -10.73
CA TRP A 25 5.18 -12.80 -12.15
C TRP A 25 4.60 -11.75 -13.10
N GLU A 26 3.93 -10.72 -12.55
CA GLU A 26 3.45 -9.60 -13.35
C GLU A 26 4.54 -8.52 -13.50
N LEU A 27 4.48 -7.78 -14.60
CA LEU A 27 5.34 -6.62 -14.81
C LEU A 27 4.90 -5.46 -13.93
N CYS A 28 5.86 -4.70 -13.43
CA CYS A 28 5.60 -3.44 -12.76
C CYS A 28 4.75 -2.53 -13.66
N PRO A 29 3.51 -2.14 -13.27
CA PRO A 29 2.66 -1.27 -14.08
C PRO A 29 3.26 0.12 -14.31
N VAL A 30 4.23 0.53 -13.50
CA VAL A 30 4.89 1.85 -13.62
C VAL A 30 6.00 1.81 -14.66
N CYS A 31 7.00 0.95 -14.48
CA CYS A 31 8.19 0.93 -15.36
C CYS A 31 8.16 -0.17 -16.41
N ARG A 32 7.32 -1.20 -16.24
CA ARG A 32 7.21 -2.41 -17.09
C ARG A 32 8.56 -3.08 -17.38
N ARG A 33 9.51 -2.95 -16.45
CA ARG A 33 10.87 -3.48 -16.55
C ARG A 33 11.16 -4.53 -15.50
N HIS A 34 10.63 -4.32 -14.31
CA HIS A 34 10.76 -5.23 -13.19
C HIS A 34 9.58 -6.21 -13.17
N ILE A 35 9.86 -7.50 -12.98
CA ILE A 35 8.86 -8.54 -12.77
C ILE A 35 8.84 -8.82 -11.27
N TRP A 36 7.66 -8.71 -10.65
CA TRP A 36 7.53 -8.98 -9.21
C TRP A 36 7.66 -10.46 -8.93
N ASP A 37 8.48 -10.84 -7.98
CA ASP A 37 8.55 -12.22 -7.52
C ASP A 37 7.93 -12.40 -6.13
N ARG A 38 7.87 -13.66 -5.67
CA ARG A 38 7.24 -13.98 -4.38
C ARG A 38 7.92 -13.25 -3.23
N TYR A 39 9.22 -12.96 -3.35
CA TYR A 39 9.96 -12.28 -2.30
C TYR A 39 9.55 -10.82 -2.18
N ASP A 40 9.39 -10.11 -3.30
CA ASP A 40 8.89 -8.72 -3.31
C ASP A 40 7.47 -8.60 -2.73
N VAL A 41 6.61 -9.57 -3.04
CA VAL A 41 5.25 -9.66 -2.50
C VAL A 41 5.25 -9.95 -1.00
N TRP A 42 6.19 -10.75 -0.51
CA TRP A 42 6.36 -11.00 0.92
C TRP A 42 6.93 -9.80 1.69
N LEU A 43 7.74 -8.98 1.03
CA LEU A 43 8.27 -7.72 1.55
C LEU A 43 7.29 -6.55 1.47
N ALA A 44 6.09 -6.78 0.94
CA ALA A 44 5.06 -5.75 0.87
C ALA A 44 4.71 -5.21 2.26
N ASP A 45 4.62 -3.89 2.39
CA ASP A 45 4.20 -3.26 3.64
C ASP A 45 2.70 -3.53 3.84
N VAL A 46 2.37 -4.18 4.97
CA VAL A 46 0.99 -4.55 5.30
C VAL A 46 0.32 -3.35 5.96
N HIS A 47 -0.44 -2.61 5.18
CA HIS A 47 -1.30 -1.55 5.68
C HIS A 47 -2.65 -2.13 6.09
N HIS A 48 -2.85 -2.29 7.39
CA HIS A 48 -4.21 -2.40 7.90
C HIS A 48 -4.81 -0.99 7.87
N THR A 49 -5.63 -0.69 6.86
CA THR A 49 -6.56 0.43 7.01
C THR A 49 -7.57 0.01 8.07
N SER A 50 -7.21 0.28 9.33
CA SER A 50 -8.23 0.58 10.31
C SER A 50 -8.94 1.78 9.71
N GLU A 51 -10.18 1.56 9.31
CA GLU A 51 -11.15 2.62 9.21
C GLU A 51 -11.19 3.23 10.61
N SER A 52 -10.27 4.15 10.88
CA SER A 52 -10.41 5.15 11.91
C SER A 52 -11.65 5.89 11.47
N ARG A 53 -12.80 5.38 11.95
CA ARG A 53 -14.03 6.14 12.09
C ARG A 53 -13.53 7.47 12.56
N THR A 54 -13.55 8.44 11.64
CA THR A 54 -13.30 9.81 11.97
C THR A 54 -14.26 10.06 13.11
N ALA A 55 -13.73 10.17 14.33
CA ALA A 55 -14.46 10.71 15.44
C ALA A 55 -14.69 12.17 15.07
N LEU A 56 -15.66 12.37 14.18
CA LEU A 56 -16.42 13.59 14.04
C LEU A 56 -17.02 13.85 15.41
N GLY A 57 -16.33 14.67 16.20
CA GLY A 57 -16.76 14.95 17.56
C GLY A 57 -15.73 15.60 18.47
N ARG A 58 -15.06 16.68 18.04
CA ARG A 58 -14.76 17.82 18.92
C ARG A 58 -14.46 19.06 18.11
N GLN A 59 -15.55 19.74 17.78
CA GLN A 59 -15.57 21.18 17.54
C GLN A 59 -15.30 21.90 18.87
N GLY A 60 -14.66 23.07 18.81
CA GLY A 60 -14.62 24.09 19.88
C GLY A 60 -13.23 24.26 20.50
N SER A 61 -12.39 25.18 20.00
CA SER A 61 -12.31 26.62 20.37
C SER A 61 -11.73 26.93 21.76
N ALA A 62 -10.77 27.87 21.72
CA ALA A 62 -10.49 28.96 22.66
C ALA A 62 -9.29 28.85 23.64
N ASN A 63 -8.32 29.72 23.32
CA ASN A 63 -7.54 30.65 24.17
C ASN A 63 -6.68 30.17 25.35
N ASN A 64 -5.42 30.62 25.31
CA ASN A 64 -4.75 31.26 26.45
C ASN A 64 -3.97 32.49 25.97
#